data_AF-A0A9P1DBS6-F1
#
_entry.id   AF-A0A9P1DBS6-F1
#
_cell.length_a   1.000
_cell.length_b   1.000
_cell.length_c   1.000
_cell.angle_alpha   90.00
_cell.angle_beta   90.00
_cell.angle_gamma   90.00
#
_symmetry.space_group_name_H-M   'P 1'
#
loop_
_entity.id
_entity.type
_entity.pdbx_description
1 polymer ?
#
loop_
_entity_poly.entity_id
_entity_poly.type
_entity_poly.pdbx_seq_one_letter_code
_entity_poly.pdbx_strand_id
1 'polypeptide(L)'
;MGYLAVESGVGGFVSDGSTVLYSVKESGEVVIGVDDGPVSVPLDTDLQTTPLVVASAMTRLGSDGGWIRMASADSSSVILYVDEDVNCDTERKHRTEQVGIMAWHRLALGLNPMDQPALIFGSEGRACRGAHSNDNSGSYYTALSGVADMDACKAHCVETENCVGIEYNAGGRCEVWTRDGGIQASIALNNYWCLRYGAPTLSGTFEPVDGGVGRVCRGAHENDNLAHYFDVQSAPSLDGCKAICARTAGCKGIEYHETGRCEIWLREEGIEASRALAGYTCLRFIPT
;
A
#
# COMPACT_ATOMS: atom_id res chain seq x y z
N MET A 1 -1.02 24.78 -19.89
CA MET A 1 0.04 23.83 -20.29
C MET A 1 1.15 23.95 -19.26
N GLY A 2 1.41 22.91 -18.48
CA GLY A 2 2.58 22.85 -17.58
C GLY A 2 3.65 21.98 -18.22
N TYR A 3 4.92 22.34 -18.06
CA TYR A 3 6.04 21.52 -18.50
C TYR A 3 7.08 21.44 -17.39
N LEU A 4 7.83 20.35 -17.37
CA LEU A 4 9.02 20.20 -16.56
C LEU A 4 10.20 20.05 -17.53
N ALA A 5 11.12 21.01 -17.48
CA ALA A 5 12.33 21.01 -18.29
C ALA A 5 13.53 21.15 -17.37
N VAL A 6 14.52 20.31 -17.59
CA VAL A 6 15.75 20.23 -16.79
C VAL A 6 16.89 19.85 -17.72
N GLU A 7 18.09 20.30 -17.39
CA GLU A 7 19.30 19.88 -18.10
C GLU A 7 19.72 18.49 -17.63
N SER A 8 20.40 17.75 -18.50
CA SER A 8 21.01 16.48 -18.11
C SER A 8 22.02 16.69 -16.99
N GLY A 9 22.06 15.74 -16.06
CA GLY A 9 22.92 15.85 -14.90
C GLY A 9 22.52 14.91 -13.77
N VAL A 10 23.45 14.75 -12.85
CA VAL A 10 23.28 13.98 -11.63
C VAL A 10 23.52 14.89 -10.44
N GLY A 11 22.92 14.56 -9.30
CA GLY A 11 23.15 15.33 -8.08
C GLY A 11 22.33 14.79 -6.93
N GLY A 12 22.24 15.61 -5.87
CA GLY A 12 21.33 15.35 -4.79
C GLY A 12 20.87 16.62 -4.10
N PHE A 13 19.69 16.56 -3.50
CA PHE A 13 19.12 17.62 -2.69
C PHE A 13 18.58 17.03 -1.38
N VAL A 14 18.43 17.89 -0.37
CA VAL A 14 17.87 17.46 0.93
C VAL A 14 16.38 17.76 0.94
N SER A 15 15.58 16.75 1.27
CA SER A 15 14.14 16.84 1.54
C SER A 15 13.87 16.16 2.87
N ASP A 16 13.20 16.85 3.80
CA ASP A 16 12.85 16.32 5.13
C ASP A 16 14.03 15.65 5.87
N GLY A 17 15.20 16.30 5.82
CA GLY A 17 16.42 15.82 6.47
C GLY A 17 17.09 14.62 5.79
N SER A 18 16.55 14.14 4.67
CA SER A 18 17.05 13.00 3.91
C SER A 18 17.58 13.43 2.54
N THR A 19 18.65 12.79 2.06
CA THR A 19 19.28 13.13 0.77
C THR A 19 18.61 12.37 -0.38
N VAL A 20 17.89 13.09 -1.26
CA VAL A 20 17.39 12.58 -2.54
C VAL A 20 18.50 12.69 -3.57
N LEU A 21 18.97 11.57 -4.13
CA LEU A 21 19.80 11.59 -5.34
C LEU A 21 18.92 11.67 -6.59
N TYR A 22 19.44 12.23 -7.68
CA TYR A 22 18.74 12.24 -8.95
C TYR A 22 19.69 11.99 -10.14
N SER A 23 19.11 11.46 -11.22
CA SER A 23 19.72 11.31 -12.53
C SER A 23 18.73 11.83 -13.58
N VAL A 24 19.14 12.85 -14.33
CA VAL A 24 18.43 13.36 -15.50
C VAL A 24 19.28 13.08 -16.73
N LYS A 25 18.74 12.40 -17.74
CA LYS A 25 19.47 12.13 -18.97
C LYS A 25 18.58 12.08 -20.20
N GLU A 26 19.24 12.18 -21.34
CA GLU A 26 18.68 11.78 -22.63
C GLU A 26 19.21 10.37 -22.95
N SER A 27 18.34 9.46 -23.37
CA SER A 27 18.73 8.07 -23.67
C SER A 27 19.61 7.91 -24.91
N GLY A 28 19.64 8.93 -25.78
CA GLY A 28 19.94 8.75 -27.21
C GLY A 28 18.81 8.01 -27.94
N GLU A 29 18.88 7.93 -29.26
CA GLU A 29 17.88 7.26 -30.11
C GLU A 29 18.00 5.73 -30.00
N VAL A 30 17.59 5.16 -28.87
CA VAL A 30 17.75 3.72 -28.57
C VAL A 30 16.46 3.03 -28.14
N VAL A 31 15.42 3.76 -27.73
CA VAL A 31 14.20 3.16 -27.19
C VAL A 31 13.28 2.76 -28.34
N ILE A 32 12.95 1.48 -28.45
CA ILE A 32 12.24 0.88 -29.59
C ILE A 32 10.84 0.40 -29.22
N GLY A 33 10.05 -0.01 -30.21
CA GLY A 33 8.71 -0.57 -30.02
C GLY A 33 8.70 -1.81 -29.12
N VAL A 34 7.59 -2.03 -28.41
CA VAL A 34 7.44 -3.17 -27.47
C VAL A 34 7.66 -4.53 -28.12
N ASP A 35 7.31 -4.68 -29.40
CA ASP A 35 7.46 -5.93 -30.14
C ASP A 35 8.92 -6.26 -30.48
N ASP A 36 9.79 -5.25 -30.54
CA ASP A 36 11.24 -5.42 -30.69
C ASP A 36 11.95 -5.59 -29.33
N GLY A 37 11.21 -5.40 -28.23
CA GLY A 37 11.64 -5.66 -26.87
C GLY A 37 11.98 -4.40 -26.07
N PRO A 38 11.69 -4.37 -24.76
CA PRO A 38 12.10 -3.27 -23.89
C PRO A 38 13.61 -3.11 -23.81
N VAL A 39 14.07 -1.86 -23.79
CA VAL A 39 15.48 -1.48 -23.80
C VAL A 39 15.89 -0.98 -22.42
N SER A 40 16.98 -1.52 -21.89
CA SER A 40 17.61 -1.01 -20.66
C SER A 40 18.45 0.21 -20.99
N VAL A 41 18.10 1.34 -20.37
CA VAL A 41 18.85 2.60 -20.45
C VAL A 41 19.54 2.81 -19.10
N PRO A 42 20.88 2.85 -19.05
CA PRO A 42 21.60 3.11 -17.81
C PRO A 42 21.39 4.54 -17.35
N LEU A 43 21.20 4.73 -16.05
CA LEU A 43 21.24 6.02 -15.38
C LEU A 43 22.70 6.47 -15.21
N ASP A 44 22.91 7.77 -15.06
CA ASP A 44 24.25 8.33 -14.99
C ASP A 44 24.81 8.30 -13.55
N THR A 45 24.02 7.81 -12.58
CA THR A 45 24.43 7.53 -11.20
C THR A 45 23.60 6.41 -10.59
N ASP A 46 24.15 5.74 -9.55
CA ASP A 46 23.41 4.78 -8.72
C ASP A 46 22.57 5.52 -7.68
N LEU A 47 21.25 5.37 -7.79
CA LEU A 47 20.24 6.00 -6.94
C LEU A 47 19.95 5.21 -5.67
N GLN A 48 20.66 4.11 -5.42
CA GLN A 48 20.63 3.26 -4.20
C GLN A 48 19.28 2.58 -3.93
N THR A 49 18.25 2.86 -4.72
CA THR A 49 16.86 2.42 -4.57
C THR A 49 16.25 2.24 -5.95
N THR A 50 15.18 1.44 -6.08
CA THR A 50 14.36 1.49 -7.30
C THR A 50 13.76 2.90 -7.42
N PRO A 51 14.05 3.66 -8.49
CA PRO A 51 13.75 5.09 -8.53
C PRO A 51 12.28 5.41 -8.83
N LEU A 52 11.87 6.64 -8.53
CA LEU A 52 10.71 7.26 -9.17
C LEU A 52 11.20 7.79 -10.52
N VAL A 53 10.49 7.48 -11.60
CA VAL A 53 10.91 7.82 -12.96
C VAL A 53 9.80 8.56 -13.68
N VAL A 54 10.14 9.69 -14.27
CA VAL A 54 9.34 10.37 -15.30
C VAL A 54 10.12 10.27 -16.61
N ALA A 55 9.46 9.81 -17.66
CA ALA A 55 10.06 9.68 -18.98
C ALA A 55 9.13 10.21 -20.06
N SER A 56 9.70 10.81 -21.12
CA SER A 56 8.94 11.32 -22.25
C SER A 56 9.73 11.23 -23.54
N ALA A 57 9.05 10.95 -24.66
CA ALA A 57 9.68 10.97 -25.97
C ALA A 57 10.13 12.40 -26.31
N MET A 58 11.39 12.55 -26.71
CA MET A 58 11.98 13.81 -27.18
C MET A 58 11.95 13.92 -28.71
N THR A 59 11.92 12.77 -29.39
CA THR A 59 11.77 12.67 -30.84
C THR A 59 10.43 12.05 -31.22
N ARG A 60 10.07 12.17 -32.50
CA ARG A 60 8.87 11.56 -33.12
C ARG A 60 9.27 10.96 -34.46
N LEU A 61 10.08 9.92 -34.42
CA LEU A 61 10.65 9.24 -35.57
C LEU A 61 9.75 8.09 -36.01
N GLY A 62 9.06 8.28 -37.13
CA GLY A 62 8.16 7.26 -37.67
C GLY A 62 6.91 7.89 -38.26
N SER A 63 6.06 7.05 -38.86
CA SER A 63 4.70 7.42 -39.26
C SER A 63 3.71 7.31 -38.11
N ASP A 64 3.99 6.43 -37.16
CA ASP A 64 3.03 5.93 -36.19
C ASP A 64 3.26 6.56 -34.82
N GLY A 65 2.18 6.69 -34.04
CA GLY A 65 2.22 7.33 -32.74
C GLY A 65 2.65 6.35 -31.68
N GLY A 66 3.39 6.84 -30.67
CA GLY A 66 3.79 5.99 -29.57
C GLY A 66 3.85 6.74 -28.24
N TRP A 67 3.64 5.99 -27.15
CA TRP A 67 3.81 6.48 -25.79
C TRP A 67 4.97 5.76 -25.12
N ILE A 68 5.79 6.52 -24.39
CA ILE A 68 6.83 5.91 -23.57
C ILE A 68 6.19 5.17 -22.41
N ARG A 69 6.59 3.92 -22.24
CA ARG A 69 6.26 3.08 -21.09
C ARG A 69 7.53 2.59 -20.42
N MET A 70 7.42 2.30 -19.13
CA MET A 70 8.47 1.69 -18.34
C MET A 70 8.06 0.26 -18.00
N ALA A 71 8.93 -0.71 -18.28
CA ALA A 71 8.74 -2.11 -17.89
C ALA A 71 9.18 -2.35 -16.45
N SER A 72 10.35 -1.83 -16.08
CA SER A 72 10.91 -1.91 -14.73
C SER A 72 12.05 -0.90 -14.55
N ALA A 73 12.54 -0.77 -13.32
CA ALA A 73 13.75 0.00 -13.00
C ALA A 73 14.49 -0.68 -11.83
N ASP A 74 15.80 -0.50 -11.82
CA ASP A 74 16.67 -0.78 -10.67
C ASP A 74 17.39 0.51 -10.26
N SER A 75 18.31 0.43 -9.31
CA SER A 75 18.99 1.61 -8.79
C SER A 75 19.88 2.33 -9.81
N SER A 76 20.18 1.69 -10.93
CA SER A 76 21.15 2.15 -11.94
C SER A 76 20.63 2.13 -13.37
N SER A 77 19.44 1.59 -13.63
CA SER A 77 18.89 1.49 -14.98
C SER A 77 17.36 1.58 -15.00
N VAL A 78 16.84 2.02 -16.14
CA VAL A 78 15.39 2.00 -16.43
C VAL A 78 15.16 1.19 -17.70
N ILE A 79 14.15 0.33 -17.69
CA ILE A 79 13.76 -0.46 -18.86
C ILE A 79 12.55 0.20 -19.50
N LEU A 80 12.72 0.69 -20.73
CA LEU A 80 11.75 1.52 -21.45
C LEU A 80 11.39 0.91 -22.81
N TYR A 81 10.21 1.25 -23.31
CA TYR A 81 9.77 0.92 -24.67
C TYR A 81 8.77 1.95 -25.18
N VAL A 82 8.64 2.03 -26.50
CA VAL A 82 7.55 2.74 -27.17
C VAL A 82 6.35 1.79 -27.29
N ASP A 83 5.25 2.19 -26.68
CA ASP A 83 3.94 1.58 -26.85
C ASP A 83 3.27 2.26 -28.04
N GLU A 84 3.44 1.69 -29.22
CA GLU A 84 2.75 2.15 -30.43
C GLU A 84 1.24 1.95 -30.31
N ASP A 85 0.48 2.84 -30.93
CA ASP A 85 -0.94 2.63 -31.12
C ASP A 85 -1.23 1.39 -31.98
N VAL A 86 -2.40 0.77 -31.74
CA VAL A 86 -2.91 -0.36 -32.52
C VAL A 86 -4.05 0.09 -33.44
N ASN A 87 -4.00 1.36 -33.87
CA ASN A 87 -5.01 1.91 -34.75
C ASN A 87 -4.56 1.70 -36.19
N CYS A 88 -5.46 1.20 -37.04
CA CYS A 88 -5.20 0.79 -38.43
C CYS A 88 -4.38 -0.49 -38.63
N ASP A 89 -3.50 -0.87 -37.71
CA ASP A 89 -2.93 -2.22 -37.66
C ASP A 89 -2.70 -2.72 -36.21
N THR A 90 -2.19 -3.96 -36.08
CA THR A 90 -1.98 -4.61 -34.77
C THR A 90 -0.51 -4.72 -34.40
N GLU A 91 0.38 -4.24 -35.25
CA GLU A 91 1.82 -4.29 -34.97
C GLU A 91 2.14 -3.21 -33.94
N ARG A 92 3.13 -3.47 -33.07
CA ARG A 92 3.60 -2.49 -32.09
C ARG A 92 5.11 -2.30 -32.15
N LYS A 93 5.64 -2.40 -33.38
CA LYS A 93 7.03 -2.11 -33.71
C LYS A 93 7.16 -0.64 -34.03
N HIS A 94 8.16 -0.02 -33.42
CA HIS A 94 8.39 1.40 -33.57
C HIS A 94 9.87 1.63 -33.86
N ARG A 95 10.20 2.64 -34.67
CA ARG A 95 11.61 3.05 -34.84
C ARG A 95 12.17 3.51 -33.49
N THR A 96 13.48 3.50 -33.34
CA THR A 96 14.13 4.04 -32.15
C THR A 96 13.77 5.51 -31.91
N GLU A 97 13.48 5.85 -30.67
CA GLU A 97 13.21 7.21 -30.20
C GLU A 97 14.24 7.61 -29.12
N GLN A 98 14.53 8.90 -29.07
CA GLN A 98 15.20 9.52 -27.94
C GLN A 98 14.18 9.80 -26.84
N VAL A 99 14.51 9.43 -25.60
CA VAL A 99 13.67 9.62 -24.42
C VAL A 99 14.42 10.47 -23.40
N GLY A 100 13.74 11.51 -22.92
CA GLY A 100 14.17 12.27 -21.75
C GLY A 100 13.74 11.52 -20.51
N ILE A 101 14.70 11.26 -19.61
CA ILE A 101 14.52 10.45 -18.40
C ILE A 101 14.91 11.31 -17.20
N MET A 102 14.04 11.32 -16.21
CA MET A 102 14.28 11.97 -14.93
C MET A 102 13.95 10.96 -13.85
N ALA A 103 14.99 10.54 -13.11
CA ALA A 103 14.92 9.52 -12.09
C ALA A 103 15.42 10.08 -10.75
N TRP A 104 14.72 9.75 -9.67
CA TRP A 104 15.12 10.13 -8.32
C TRP A 104 15.20 8.91 -7.44
N HIS A 105 16.22 8.91 -6.57
CA HIS A 105 16.27 8.09 -5.37
C HIS A 105 14.90 8.17 -4.70
N ARG A 106 14.24 7.03 -4.57
CA ARG A 106 13.05 6.94 -3.73
C ARG A 106 13.53 6.94 -2.30
N LEU A 107 13.59 8.12 -1.70
CA LEU A 107 13.68 8.16 -0.26
C LEU A 107 12.53 7.30 0.29
N ALA A 108 12.77 6.60 1.39
CA ALA A 108 11.69 6.03 2.20
C ALA A 108 10.83 7.13 2.86
N LEU A 109 10.65 8.27 2.19
CA LEU A 109 9.66 9.28 2.45
C LEU A 109 8.38 8.83 1.75
N GLY A 110 7.25 8.87 2.45
CA GLY A 110 5.92 8.40 2.06
C GLY A 110 5.27 9.04 0.82
N LEU A 111 6.01 9.25 -0.27
CA LEU A 111 5.56 9.67 -1.59
C LEU A 111 5.80 8.57 -2.62
N ASN A 112 5.43 7.35 -2.27
CA ASN A 112 5.24 6.31 -3.26
C ASN A 112 3.72 6.22 -3.49
N PRO A 113 3.17 6.62 -4.65
CA PRO A 113 1.76 6.38 -4.96
C PRO A 113 1.38 4.89 -4.94
N MET A 114 2.37 4.00 -4.82
CA MET A 114 2.21 2.56 -4.61
C MET A 114 2.64 2.04 -3.22
N ASP A 115 3.26 2.84 -2.35
CA ASP A 115 3.49 2.50 -0.91
C ASP A 115 2.91 3.54 0.07
N GLN A 116 2.09 4.50 -0.37
CA GLN A 116 1.01 4.94 0.51
C GLN A 116 0.22 3.67 0.79
N PRO A 117 -0.07 3.36 2.07
CA PRO A 117 -0.97 2.27 2.32
C PRO A 117 -2.20 2.51 1.46
N ALA A 118 -2.46 1.64 0.49
CA ALA A 118 -3.67 1.75 -0.29
C ALA A 118 -4.81 1.88 0.74
N LEU A 119 -5.84 2.67 0.44
CA LEU A 119 -7.08 2.59 1.19
C LEU A 119 -7.64 1.18 0.97
N ILE A 120 -7.16 0.22 1.77
CA ILE A 120 -7.49 -1.19 1.65
C ILE A 120 -8.95 -1.28 2.07
N PHE A 121 -9.77 -1.63 1.08
CA PHE A 121 -11.20 -1.89 1.13
C PHE A 121 -11.79 -1.85 2.54
N GLY A 122 -12.36 -0.70 2.85
CA GLY A 122 -13.51 -0.66 3.72
C GLY A 122 -14.59 -1.55 3.15
N SER A 123 -15.20 -2.31 4.03
CA SER A 123 -16.47 -2.96 3.75
C SER A 123 -17.51 -1.91 3.37
N GLU A 124 -18.05 -2.05 2.19
CA GLU A 124 -19.33 -1.46 1.80
C GLU A 124 -20.39 -1.75 2.88
N GLY A 125 -21.24 -0.77 3.16
CA GLY A 125 -22.26 -0.89 4.19
C GLY A 125 -21.73 -0.76 5.61
N ARG A 126 -20.67 0.03 5.84
CA ARG A 126 -20.16 0.32 7.18
C ARG A 126 -19.73 1.76 7.39
N ALA A 127 -19.91 2.22 8.62
CA ALA A 127 -19.48 3.51 9.14
C ALA A 127 -18.26 3.35 10.07
N CYS A 128 -17.33 4.30 10.06
CA CYS A 128 -16.08 4.30 10.81
C CYS A 128 -16.28 4.63 12.27
N ARG A 129 -15.48 3.99 13.14
CA ARG A 129 -15.52 4.18 14.58
C ARG A 129 -14.10 4.24 15.13
N GLY A 130 -13.96 4.87 16.30
CA GLY A 130 -12.71 4.92 17.06
C GLY A 130 -12.37 3.56 17.67
N ALA A 131 -12.18 3.49 18.99
CA ALA A 131 -11.69 2.29 19.67
C ALA A 131 -12.67 1.08 19.62
N HIS A 132 -13.97 1.33 19.51
CA HIS A 132 -15.01 0.29 19.50
C HIS A 132 -16.25 0.73 18.71
N SER A 133 -17.20 -0.18 18.43
CA SER A 133 -18.37 0.07 17.55
C SER A 133 -19.27 1.24 17.93
N ASN A 134 -19.30 1.62 19.21
CA ASN A 134 -20.07 2.76 19.71
C ASN A 134 -19.24 4.07 19.83
N ASP A 135 -17.95 4.04 19.48
CA ASP A 135 -17.06 5.21 19.58
C ASP A 135 -17.17 6.07 18.32
N ASN A 136 -18.09 7.03 18.33
CA ASN A 136 -18.46 7.84 17.16
C ASN A 136 -18.23 9.35 17.36
N SER A 137 -17.27 9.74 18.22
CA SER A 137 -17.01 11.15 18.52
C SER A 137 -16.69 11.95 17.26
N GLY A 138 -17.36 13.09 17.09
CA GLY A 138 -17.09 14.03 16.00
C GLY A 138 -15.73 14.72 16.09
N SER A 139 -14.98 14.54 17.19
CA SER A 139 -13.61 15.06 17.33
C SER A 139 -12.56 14.25 16.57
N TYR A 140 -12.92 13.09 16.01
CA TYR A 140 -11.96 12.20 15.33
C TYR A 140 -11.78 12.49 13.85
N TYR A 141 -12.65 13.32 13.29
CA TYR A 141 -12.73 13.56 11.85
C TYR A 141 -13.21 14.97 11.54
N THR A 142 -12.91 15.43 10.33
CA THR A 142 -13.51 16.62 9.72
C THR A 142 -14.59 16.18 8.76
N ALA A 143 -15.81 16.70 8.92
CA ALA A 143 -16.94 16.38 8.05
C ALA A 143 -17.06 17.40 6.90
N LEU A 144 -17.11 16.88 5.68
CA LEU A 144 -17.33 17.60 4.42
C LEU A 144 -18.69 17.18 3.83
N SER A 145 -19.34 18.10 3.13
CA SER A 145 -20.65 17.90 2.50
C SER A 145 -20.60 18.25 1.02
N GLY A 146 -21.39 17.55 0.20
CA GLY A 146 -21.46 17.81 -1.24
C GLY A 146 -20.23 17.31 -2.00
N VAL A 147 -19.48 16.38 -1.41
CA VAL A 147 -18.37 15.70 -2.08
C VAL A 147 -18.94 14.82 -3.18
N ALA A 148 -18.43 14.99 -4.40
CA ALA A 148 -19.04 14.42 -5.62
C ALA A 148 -19.11 12.89 -5.60
N ASP A 149 -18.04 12.25 -5.12
CA ASP A 149 -17.91 10.80 -5.07
C ASP A 149 -16.89 10.36 -4.02
N MET A 150 -16.74 9.04 -3.89
CA MET A 150 -15.80 8.43 -2.97
C MET A 150 -14.35 8.84 -3.29
N ASP A 151 -13.97 8.99 -4.55
CA ASP A 151 -12.58 9.28 -4.93
C ASP A 151 -12.20 10.73 -4.59
N ALA A 152 -13.13 11.67 -4.71
CA ALA A 152 -12.98 13.02 -4.19
C ALA A 152 -12.81 13.03 -2.65
N CYS A 153 -13.53 12.17 -1.93
CA CYS A 153 -13.33 12.02 -0.48
C CYS A 153 -11.93 11.49 -0.15
N LYS A 154 -11.40 10.54 -0.94
CA LYS A 154 -10.02 10.05 -0.78
C LYS A 154 -8.99 11.15 -1.04
N ALA A 155 -9.20 11.96 -2.07
CA ALA A 155 -8.31 13.08 -2.40
C ALA A 155 -8.19 14.07 -1.23
N HIS A 156 -9.31 14.40 -0.57
CA HIS A 156 -9.28 15.24 0.63
C HIS A 156 -8.45 14.64 1.77
N CYS A 157 -8.49 13.32 1.96
CA CYS A 157 -7.66 12.65 2.96
C CYS A 157 -6.18 12.71 2.60
N VAL A 158 -5.81 12.53 1.32
CA VAL A 158 -4.42 12.66 0.86
C VAL A 158 -3.87 14.07 1.06
N GLU A 159 -4.72 15.09 0.93
CA GLU A 159 -4.36 16.49 1.16
C GLU A 159 -4.36 16.89 2.65
N THR A 160 -4.96 16.08 3.52
CA THR A 160 -5.10 16.38 4.94
C THR A 160 -3.94 15.78 5.73
N GLU A 161 -3.18 16.63 6.41
CA GLU A 161 -2.11 16.20 7.31
C GLU A 161 -2.66 15.25 8.39
N ASN A 162 -1.92 14.16 8.65
CA ASN A 162 -2.29 13.12 9.61
C ASN A 162 -3.63 12.41 9.30
N CYS A 163 -4.11 12.43 8.05
CA CYS A 163 -5.25 11.60 7.71
C CYS A 163 -4.92 10.11 7.95
N VAL A 164 -5.85 9.39 8.57
CA VAL A 164 -5.76 7.96 8.86
C VAL A 164 -6.80 7.15 8.08
N GLY A 165 -7.74 7.81 7.40
CA GLY A 165 -8.79 7.19 6.59
C GLY A 165 -9.99 8.10 6.31
N ILE A 166 -11.01 7.54 5.67
CA ILE A 166 -12.26 8.24 5.35
C ILE A 166 -13.51 7.43 5.68
N GLU A 167 -14.60 8.12 6.01
CA GLU A 167 -15.97 7.60 5.91
C GLU A 167 -16.70 8.33 4.80
N TYR A 168 -17.21 7.62 3.79
CA TYR A 168 -18.02 8.21 2.73
C TYR A 168 -19.46 7.70 2.81
N ASN A 169 -20.43 8.57 2.58
CA ASN A 169 -21.84 8.24 2.42
C ASN A 169 -22.31 8.57 1.00
N ALA A 170 -23.17 7.72 0.42
CA ALA A 170 -23.69 7.90 -0.94
C ALA A 170 -24.40 9.24 -1.19
N GLY A 171 -24.85 9.93 -0.14
CA GLY A 171 -25.44 11.27 -0.20
C GLY A 171 -24.41 12.41 -0.27
N GLY A 172 -23.12 12.11 -0.45
CA GLY A 172 -22.05 13.12 -0.62
C GLY A 172 -21.48 13.66 0.68
N ARG A 173 -21.71 12.98 1.82
CA ARG A 173 -21.04 13.28 3.09
C ARG A 173 -19.73 12.50 3.17
N CYS A 174 -18.65 13.19 3.51
CA CYS A 174 -17.31 12.63 3.66
C CYS A 174 -16.77 13.01 5.04
N GLU A 175 -16.28 12.06 5.82
CA GLU A 175 -15.51 12.31 7.02
C GLU A 175 -14.05 11.99 6.75
N VAL A 176 -13.15 12.94 6.97
CA VAL A 176 -11.70 12.75 6.90
C VAL A 176 -11.18 12.51 8.31
N TRP A 177 -10.76 11.30 8.62
CA TRP A 177 -10.34 10.90 9.97
C TRP A 177 -8.88 11.26 10.22
N THR A 178 -8.58 11.84 11.39
CA THR A 178 -7.22 12.32 11.76
C THR A 178 -6.80 11.94 13.17
N ARG A 179 -7.59 11.09 13.86
CA ARG A 179 -7.30 10.61 15.21
C ARG A 179 -5.99 9.82 15.25
N ASP A 180 -5.11 10.12 16.22
CA ASP A 180 -3.83 9.41 16.44
C ASP A 180 -3.97 7.89 16.55
N GLY A 181 -5.02 7.40 17.22
CA GLY A 181 -5.32 5.97 17.34
C GLY A 181 -5.93 5.33 16.10
N GLY A 182 -6.15 6.09 15.01
CA GLY A 182 -6.73 5.60 13.77
C GLY A 182 -8.23 5.29 13.85
N ILE A 183 -8.70 4.61 12.78
CA ILE A 183 -10.01 3.94 12.72
C ILE A 183 -9.82 2.49 13.18
N GLN A 184 -10.27 2.16 14.39
CA GLN A 184 -10.04 0.85 15.01
C GLN A 184 -11.28 -0.04 15.00
N ALA A 185 -12.46 0.54 14.75
CA ALA A 185 -13.71 -0.18 14.66
C ALA A 185 -14.58 0.35 13.51
N SER A 186 -15.65 -0.38 13.22
CA SER A 186 -16.69 0.05 12.30
C SER A 186 -18.01 -0.60 12.71
N ILE A 187 -19.12 -0.04 12.26
CA ILE A 187 -20.46 -0.60 12.46
C ILE A 187 -21.17 -0.76 11.13
N ALA A 188 -22.02 -1.78 11.01
CA ALA A 188 -22.86 -1.95 9.82
C ALA A 188 -23.81 -0.77 9.67
N LEU A 189 -23.75 -0.10 8.51
CA LEU A 189 -24.61 1.01 8.15
C LEU A 189 -24.70 1.12 6.62
N ASN A 190 -25.90 0.90 6.08
CA ASN A 190 -26.11 0.89 4.64
C ASN A 190 -25.81 2.26 4.01
N ASN A 191 -25.26 2.23 2.79
CA ASN A 191 -24.82 3.41 2.02
C ASN A 191 -23.62 4.17 2.63
N TYR A 192 -22.87 3.53 3.52
CA TYR A 192 -21.60 4.05 4.05
C TYR A 192 -20.43 3.16 3.64
N TRP A 193 -19.27 3.78 3.46
CA TRP A 193 -17.99 3.13 3.22
C TRP A 193 -17.01 3.66 4.24
N CYS A 194 -16.42 2.76 5.04
CA CYS A 194 -15.40 3.11 6.01
C CYS A 194 -14.03 2.62 5.54
N LEU A 195 -13.23 3.51 4.97
CA LEU A 195 -11.88 3.22 4.45
C LEU A 195 -10.83 3.72 5.45
N ARG A 196 -9.76 2.95 5.67
CA ARG A 196 -8.59 3.40 6.42
C ARG A 196 -7.33 3.19 5.61
N TYR A 197 -6.31 4.00 5.86
CA TYR A 197 -4.97 3.66 5.41
C TYR A 197 -4.61 2.30 6.00
N GLY A 198 -4.29 1.31 5.15
CA GLY A 198 -3.74 0.04 5.64
C GLY A 198 -2.52 0.29 6.53
N ALA A 199 -2.31 -0.52 7.57
CA ALA A 199 -0.92 -0.72 7.98
C ALA A 199 -0.19 -1.37 6.79
N PRO A 200 1.12 -1.15 6.58
CA PRO A 200 1.88 -1.99 5.68
C PRO A 200 1.53 -3.44 6.02
N THR A 201 1.09 -4.21 5.02
CA THR A 201 0.95 -5.65 5.20
C THR A 201 2.29 -6.15 5.69
N LEU A 202 2.34 -6.57 6.95
CA LEU A 202 3.51 -7.22 7.50
C LEU A 202 3.72 -8.46 6.64
N SER A 203 4.75 -8.43 5.81
CA SER A 203 5.23 -9.64 5.14
C SER A 203 5.77 -10.56 6.22
N GLY A 204 5.32 -11.79 6.21
CA GLY A 204 5.67 -12.75 7.25
C GLY A 204 4.96 -14.08 7.05
N THR A 205 5.44 -15.08 7.76
CA THR A 205 4.88 -16.43 7.75
C THR A 205 4.18 -16.72 9.07
N PHE A 206 3.20 -17.62 9.04
CA PHE A 206 2.55 -18.12 10.26
C PHE A 206 3.06 -19.51 10.58
N GLU A 207 3.59 -19.67 11.79
CA GLU A 207 4.07 -20.96 12.29
C GLU A 207 3.11 -21.54 13.34
N PRO A 208 2.82 -22.86 13.29
CA PRO A 208 1.98 -23.50 14.27
C PRO A 208 2.65 -23.58 15.64
N VAL A 209 1.96 -23.13 16.70
CA VAL A 209 2.44 -23.31 18.09
C VAL A 209 2.00 -24.69 18.56
N ASP A 210 2.97 -25.54 18.91
CA ASP A 210 2.74 -26.93 19.34
C ASP A 210 1.85 -27.77 18.39
N GLY A 211 2.06 -27.60 17.07
CA GLY A 211 1.30 -28.26 16.01
C GLY A 211 0.06 -27.47 15.55
N GLY A 212 -0.31 -26.40 16.26
CA GLY A 212 -1.28 -25.39 15.83
C GLY A 212 -2.75 -25.83 15.89
N VAL A 213 -3.09 -27.04 15.46
CA VAL A 213 -4.46 -27.57 15.44
C VAL A 213 -4.88 -28.08 16.82
N GLY A 214 -6.09 -27.71 17.24
CA GLY A 214 -6.61 -28.08 18.56
C GLY A 214 -5.87 -27.37 19.70
N ARG A 215 -5.36 -26.16 19.41
CA ARG A 215 -4.56 -25.34 20.33
C ARG A 215 -5.15 -23.94 20.45
N VAL A 216 -5.19 -23.46 21.68
CA VAL A 216 -5.43 -22.05 22.03
C VAL A 216 -4.10 -21.42 22.44
N CYS A 217 -3.91 -20.16 22.10
CA CYS A 217 -2.66 -19.43 22.32
C CYS A 217 -2.52 -18.97 23.77
N ARG A 218 -1.28 -18.93 24.26
CA ARG A 218 -0.96 -18.49 25.63
C ARG A 218 0.28 -17.61 25.62
N GLY A 219 0.42 -16.79 26.67
CA GLY A 219 1.61 -16.00 26.94
C GLY A 219 2.78 -16.89 27.38
N ALA A 220 3.37 -16.61 28.53
CA ALA A 220 4.59 -17.27 29.00
C ALA A 220 4.42 -18.76 29.35
N HIS A 221 3.20 -19.19 29.70
CA HIS A 221 2.90 -20.58 30.09
C HIS A 221 1.43 -20.95 29.84
N GLU A 222 1.06 -22.23 29.94
CA GLU A 222 -0.26 -22.77 29.57
C GLU A 222 -1.49 -22.08 30.21
N ASN A 223 -1.32 -21.49 31.40
CA ASN A 223 -2.38 -20.76 32.12
C ASN A 223 -2.33 -19.24 31.94
N ASP A 224 -1.37 -18.72 31.15
CA ASP A 224 -1.20 -17.30 30.93
C ASP A 224 -2.10 -16.81 29.78
N ASN A 225 -3.25 -16.26 30.13
CA ASN A 225 -4.32 -15.90 29.19
C ASN A 225 -4.97 -14.56 29.57
N LEU A 226 -4.14 -13.54 29.80
CA LEU A 226 -4.63 -12.22 30.17
C LEU A 226 -5.30 -11.54 28.97
N ALA A 227 -6.48 -10.96 29.20
CA ALA A 227 -7.32 -10.39 28.14
C ALA A 227 -6.69 -9.23 27.37
N HIS A 228 -5.63 -8.59 27.91
CA HIS A 228 -4.92 -7.50 27.23
C HIS A 228 -3.83 -7.98 26.26
N TYR A 229 -3.58 -9.29 26.16
CA TYR A 229 -2.60 -9.83 25.22
C TYR A 229 -3.09 -9.90 23.80
N PHE A 230 -4.40 -9.79 23.58
CA PHE A 230 -5.00 -9.97 22.28
C PHE A 230 -6.27 -9.14 22.11
N ASP A 231 -6.55 -8.78 20.87
CA ASP A 231 -7.80 -8.18 20.46
C ASP A 231 -8.70 -9.21 19.80
N VAL A 232 -9.97 -9.30 20.22
CA VAL A 232 -10.94 -10.23 19.64
C VAL A 232 -11.63 -9.58 18.43
N GLN A 233 -11.55 -10.27 17.29
CA GLN A 233 -12.12 -9.92 16.01
C GLN A 233 -13.02 -11.06 15.49
N SER A 234 -13.77 -10.78 14.42
CA SER A 234 -14.52 -11.78 13.67
C SER A 234 -13.88 -11.99 12.31
N ALA A 235 -13.58 -13.25 11.95
CA ALA A 235 -13.04 -13.62 10.66
C ALA A 235 -13.87 -14.77 10.05
N PRO A 236 -14.19 -14.74 8.75
CA PRO A 236 -14.97 -15.81 8.12
C PRO A 236 -14.16 -17.10 7.89
N SER A 237 -12.84 -17.05 8.04
CA SER A 237 -11.93 -18.17 7.83
C SER A 237 -10.61 -17.97 8.57
N LEU A 238 -9.83 -19.04 8.71
CA LEU A 238 -8.47 -18.99 9.27
C LEU A 238 -7.58 -18.01 8.48
N ASP A 239 -7.63 -18.05 7.14
CA ASP A 239 -6.87 -17.13 6.31
C ASP A 239 -7.37 -15.69 6.42
N GLY A 240 -8.68 -15.50 6.64
CA GLY A 240 -9.22 -14.20 7.01
C GLY A 240 -8.63 -13.66 8.31
N CYS A 241 -8.46 -14.52 9.32
CA CYS A 241 -7.84 -14.17 10.59
C CYS A 241 -6.35 -13.81 10.43
N LYS A 242 -5.60 -14.60 9.64
CA LYS A 242 -4.21 -14.28 9.27
C LYS A 242 -4.09 -12.93 8.56
N ALA A 243 -5.00 -12.63 7.63
CA ALA A 243 -5.03 -11.37 6.91
C ALA A 243 -5.36 -10.17 7.82
N ILE A 244 -6.14 -10.37 8.89
CA ILE A 244 -6.35 -9.33 9.92
C ILE A 244 -5.03 -9.09 10.67
N CYS A 245 -4.37 -10.15 11.15
CA CYS A 245 -3.09 -10.05 11.86
C CYS A 245 -2.00 -9.39 11.01
N ALA A 246 -1.83 -9.80 9.75
CA ALA A 246 -0.84 -9.22 8.84
C ALA A 246 -1.06 -7.71 8.58
N ARG A 247 -2.28 -7.20 8.83
CA ARG A 247 -2.62 -5.77 8.72
C ARG A 247 -2.73 -5.07 10.09
N THR A 248 -2.42 -5.77 11.18
CA THR A 248 -2.45 -5.23 12.53
C THR A 248 -1.03 -4.96 12.98
N ALA A 249 -0.70 -3.69 13.19
CA ALA A 249 0.60 -3.29 13.69
C ALA A 249 0.88 -3.97 15.03
N GLY A 250 2.09 -4.54 15.17
CA GLY A 250 2.49 -5.26 16.39
C GLY A 250 1.90 -6.67 16.53
N CYS A 251 1.19 -7.19 15.52
CA CYS A 251 0.70 -8.58 15.58
C CYS A 251 1.85 -9.57 15.77
N LYS A 252 1.69 -10.46 16.75
CA LYS A 252 2.59 -11.58 17.07
C LYS A 252 2.01 -12.94 16.71
N GLY A 253 0.74 -13.00 16.31
CA GLY A 253 0.07 -14.24 15.93
C GLY A 253 -1.44 -14.18 16.04
N ILE A 254 -2.08 -15.33 15.85
CA ILE A 254 -3.53 -15.48 15.89
C ILE A 254 -3.97 -16.72 16.67
N GLU A 255 -5.13 -16.60 17.31
CA GLU A 255 -5.96 -17.72 17.73
C GLU A 255 -7.27 -17.70 16.94
N TYR A 256 -7.62 -18.78 16.25
CA TYR A 256 -8.83 -18.85 15.44
C TYR A 256 -9.73 -20.02 15.85
N HIS A 257 -11.03 -19.76 16.00
CA HIS A 257 -12.06 -20.78 16.18
C HIS A 257 -12.92 -20.92 14.93
N GLU A 258 -13.38 -22.13 14.63
CA GLU A 258 -14.19 -22.43 13.44
C GLU A 258 -15.51 -21.65 13.33
N THR A 259 -16.05 -21.14 14.45
CA THR A 259 -17.25 -20.26 14.44
C THR A 259 -16.94 -18.83 14.00
N GLY A 260 -15.70 -18.52 13.65
CA GLY A 260 -15.26 -17.22 13.16
C GLY A 260 -14.70 -16.28 14.24
N ARG A 261 -14.52 -16.74 15.48
CA ARG A 261 -13.82 -15.96 16.52
C ARG A 261 -12.32 -15.94 16.21
N CYS A 262 -11.72 -14.76 16.15
CA CYS A 262 -10.32 -14.55 15.80
C CYS A 262 -9.67 -13.64 16.83
N GLU A 263 -8.74 -14.14 17.64
CA GLU A 263 -7.91 -13.30 18.50
C GLU A 263 -6.64 -12.89 17.77
N ILE A 264 -6.32 -11.61 17.77
CA ILE A 264 -5.08 -11.05 17.24
C ILE A 264 -4.16 -10.80 18.41
N TRP A 265 -3.05 -11.54 18.49
CA TRP A 265 -2.12 -11.47 19.61
C TRP A 265 -1.16 -10.29 19.43
N LEU A 266 -1.07 -9.44 20.46
CA LEU A 266 -0.32 -8.18 20.47
C LEU A 266 0.70 -8.07 21.61
N ARG A 267 0.75 -9.07 22.51
CA ARG A 267 1.73 -9.15 23.61
C ARG A 267 3.15 -8.97 23.07
N GLU A 268 3.97 -8.11 23.67
CA GLU A 268 5.29 -7.73 23.15
C GLU A 268 6.22 -8.94 22.93
N GLU A 269 6.23 -9.88 23.88
CA GLU A 269 7.01 -11.12 23.85
C GLU A 269 6.36 -12.22 22.99
N GLY A 270 5.15 -12.00 22.49
CA GLY A 270 4.43 -12.93 21.60
C GLY A 270 3.80 -14.12 22.29
N ILE A 271 3.65 -15.20 21.53
CA ILE A 271 3.00 -16.46 21.94
C ILE A 271 4.09 -17.50 22.25
N GLU A 272 4.30 -17.76 23.54
CA GLU A 272 5.36 -18.66 24.03
C GLU A 272 4.82 -20.03 24.45
N ALA A 273 3.50 -20.16 24.67
CA ALA A 273 2.86 -21.41 25.03
C ALA A 273 1.52 -21.61 24.30
N SER A 274 0.99 -22.83 24.39
CA SER A 274 -0.37 -23.15 24.00
C SER A 274 -1.04 -24.07 25.01
N ARG A 275 -2.37 -24.18 24.95
CA ARG A 275 -3.15 -25.19 25.67
C ARG A 275 -3.99 -26.00 24.69
N ALA A 276 -4.16 -27.30 24.95
CA ALA A 276 -5.04 -28.14 24.15
C ALA A 276 -6.51 -27.72 24.31
N LEU A 277 -7.18 -27.41 23.19
CA LEU A 277 -8.62 -27.18 23.12
C LEU A 277 -9.11 -27.40 21.68
N ALA A 278 -10.02 -28.36 21.50
CA ALA A 278 -10.56 -28.69 20.18
C ALA A 278 -11.33 -27.52 19.54
N GLY A 279 -11.30 -27.42 18.21
CA GLY A 279 -11.96 -26.35 17.44
C GLY A 279 -11.14 -25.07 17.28
N TYR A 280 -10.00 -24.95 17.97
CA TYR A 280 -9.11 -23.79 17.90
C TYR A 280 -7.83 -24.07 17.12
N THR A 281 -7.26 -23.01 16.55
CA THR A 281 -5.96 -23.01 15.89
C THR A 281 -5.10 -21.88 16.44
N CYS A 282 -3.90 -22.19 16.91
CA CYS A 282 -2.93 -21.20 17.41
C CYS A 282 -1.71 -21.09 16.49
N LEU A 283 -1.46 -19.90 15.95
CA LEU A 283 -0.32 -19.62 15.07
C LEU A 283 0.45 -18.40 15.57
N ARG A 284 1.79 -18.46 15.58
CA ARG A 284 2.64 -17.28 15.75
C ARG A 284 2.95 -16.64 14.40
N PHE A 285 3.12 -15.34 14.39
CA PHE A 285 3.48 -14.58 13.19
C PHE A 285 4.98 -14.26 13.23
N ILE A 286 5.69 -14.62 12.17
CA ILE A 286 7.12 -14.38 11.98
C ILE A 286 7.28 -13.34 10.87
N PRO A 287 7.58 -12.07 11.20
CA PRO A 287 7.84 -11.05 10.20
C PRO A 287 9.07 -11.41 9.35
N THR A 288 9.03 -11.11 8.06
CA THR A 288 10.16 -11.23 7.11
C THR A 288 10.68 -9.87 6.72
#